data_AF-A0A534NXS4-F1
#
_entry.id   AF-A0A534NXS4-F1
#
_cell.length_a   1.000
_cell.length_b   1.000
_cell.length_c   1.000
_cell.angle_alpha   90.00
_cell.angle_beta   90.00
_cell.angle_gamma   90.00
#
_symmetry.space_group_name_H-M   'P 1'
#
loop_
_entity.id
_entity.type
_entity.pdbx_description
1 polymer ?
#
loop_
_entity_poly.entity_id
_entity_poly.type
_entity_poly.pdbx_seq_one_letter_code
_entity_poly.pdbx_strand_id
1 'polypeptide(L)' 'MPKTLLLADDSRTIQQAVNMTFAGEDVKLITASDGEAALQAA' A
#
# COMPACT_ATOMS: atom_id res chain seq x y z
N MET A 1 -8.35 -11.84 10.36
CA MET A 1 -7.40 -10.71 10.52
C MET A 1 -7.24 -10.10 9.15
N PRO A 2 -7.45 -8.78 8.98
CA PRO A 2 -7.26 -8.13 7.69
C PRO A 2 -5.81 -8.35 7.23
N LYS A 3 -5.63 -8.68 5.95
CA LYS A 3 -4.29 -8.84 5.39
C LYS A 3 -3.67 -7.47 5.22
N THR A 4 -2.38 -7.32 5.52
CA THR A 4 -1.65 -6.07 5.26
C THR A 4 -0.99 -6.17 3.89
N LEU A 5 -1.24 -5.18 3.03
CA LEU A 5 -0.62 -5.03 1.73
C LEU A 5 0.35 -3.84 1.79
N LEU A 6 1.63 -4.11 1.59
CA LEU A 6 2.66 -3.08 1.51
C LEU A 6 2.91 -2.74 0.04
N LEU A 7 2.74 -1.48 -0.33
CA LEU A 7 3.03 -0.96 -1.66
C LEU A 7 4.21 0.00 -1.59
N ALA A 8 5.35 -0.42 -2.14
CA ALA A 8 6.55 0.39 -2.30
C ALA A 8 6.62 0.92 -3.73
N ASP A 9 6.19 2.16 -3.94
CA ASP A 9 6.18 2.82 -5.24
C ASP A 9 6.27 4.34 -5.04
N ASP A 10 7.16 5.02 -5.77
CA ASP A 10 7.36 6.47 -5.66
C ASP A 10 6.34 7.28 -6.49
N SER A 11 5.55 6.62 -7.33
CA SER A 11 4.48 7.24 -8.11
C SER A 11 3.18 7.37 -7.33
N ARG A 12 2.79 8.62 -7.06
CA ARG A 12 1.49 8.92 -6.43
C ARG A 12 0.30 8.39 -7.24
N THR A 13 0.41 8.35 -8.57
CA THR A 13 -0.63 7.82 -9.44
C THR A 13 -0.85 6.34 -9.20
N ILE A 14 0.23 5.56 -9.05
CA ILE A 14 0.15 4.12 -8.77
C ILE A 14 -0.39 3.88 -7.36
N GLN A 15 0.10 4.62 -6.35
CA GLN A 15 -0.43 4.53 -4.98
C GLN A 15 -1.94 4.77 -4.92
N GLN A 16 -2.45 5.78 -5.64
CA GLN A 16 -3.88 6.06 -5.72
C GLN A 16 -4.67 4.97 -6.44
N ALA A 17 -4.16 4.45 -7.56
CA ALA A 17 -4.82 3.39 -8.31
C ALA A 17 -4.95 2.10 -7.47
N VAL A 18 -3.89 1.71 -6.75
CA VAL A 18 -3.91 0.56 -5.84
C VAL A 18 -4.86 0.81 -4.67
N ASN A 19 -4.83 1.99 -4.06
CA ASN A 19 -5.76 2.35 -2.99
C ASN A 19 -7.23 2.23 -3.43
N MET A 20 -7.57 2.70 -4.64
CA MET A 20 -8.91 2.55 -5.20
C MET A 20 -9.27 1.08 -5.47
N THR A 21 -8.31 0.28 -5.92
CA THR A 21 -8.52 -1.14 -6.22
C THR A 21 -8.91 -1.94 -4.98
N PHE A 22 -8.34 -1.58 -3.82
CA PHE A 22 -8.56 -2.31 -2.55
C PHE A 22 -9.51 -1.59 -1.57
N ALA A 23 -10.14 -0.47 -1.96
CA ALA A 23 -10.98 0.35 -1.07
C ALA A 23 -12.22 -0.39 -0.48
N GLY A 24 -12.61 -1.54 -1.03
CA GLY A 24 -13.71 -2.38 -0.56
C GLY A 24 -13.29 -3.76 -0.04
N GLU A 25 -11.98 -4.05 -0.02
CA GLU A 25 -11.45 -5.33 0.43
C GLU A 25 -11.08 -5.28 1.92
N ASP A 26 -11.07 -6.43 2.61
CA ASP A 26 -10.60 -6.54 4.00
C ASP A 26 -9.05 -6.54 4.07
N VAL A 27 -8.46 -5.48 3.52
CA VAL A 27 -7.00 -5.30 3.38
C VAL A 27 -6.60 -3.94 3.94
N LYS A 28 -5.57 -3.93 4.79
CA LYS A 28 -4.89 -2.71 5.22
C LYS A 28 -3.80 -2.38 4.22
N LEU A 29 -4.02 -1.40 3.36
CA LEU A 29 -3.00 -0.90 2.44
C LEU A 29 -2.07 0.10 3.15
N ILE A 30 -0.76 -0.11 3.02
CA ILE A 30 0.28 0.81 3.47
C ILE A 30 1.12 1.17 2.26
N THR A 31 1.18 2.46 1.90
CA THR A 31 1.98 2.94 0.77
C THR A 31 3.26 3.61 1.28
N ALA A 32 4.36 3.38 0.57
CA ALA A 32 5.67 3.96 0.86
C ALA A 32 6.40 4.25 -0.47
N SER A 33 7.41 5.12 -0.43
CA SER A 33 8.22 5.47 -1.61
C SER A 33 9.14 4.35 -2.08
N ASP A 34 9.48 3.42 -1.18
CA ASP A 34 10.46 2.36 -1.41
C ASP A 34 10.23 1.17 -0.47
N GLY A 35 10.94 0.07 -0.75
CA GLY A 35 10.77 -1.20 -0.05
C GLY A 35 11.18 -1.15 1.42
N GLU A 36 12.18 -0.34 1.76
CA GLU A 36 12.65 -0.25 3.14
C GLU A 36 11.68 0.56 4.00
N ALA A 37 11.19 1.69 3.48
CA ALA A 37 10.13 2.47 4.11
C ALA A 37 8.84 1.65 4.26
N ALA A 38 8.49 0.82 3.28
CA ALA A 38 7.36 -0.10 3.37
C ALA A 38 7.53 -1.13 4.50
N LEU A 39 8.71 -1.74 4.62
CA LEU A 39 9.01 -2.71 5.68
C LEU A 39 9.05 -2.07 7.07
N GLN A 40 9.53 -0.83 7.19
CA GLN A 40 9.52 -0.08 8.46
C GLN A 40 8.11 0.34 8.90
N ALA A 41 7.18 0.52 7.96
CA ALA A 41 5.81 0.92 8.22
C ALA A 41 4.85 -0.26 8.49
N ALA A 42 5.31 -1.50 8.30
CA ALA A 42 4.54 -2.73 8.47
C ALA A 42 4.23 -3.05 9.94
#